data_AF-A0A0J1FA93-F1
#
_entry.id   AF-A0A0J1FA93-F1
#
_cell.length_a   1.000
_cell.length_b   1.000
_cell.length_c   1.000
_cell.angle_alpha   90.00
_cell.angle_beta   90.00
_cell.angle_gamma   90.00
#
_symmetry.space_group_name_H-M   'P 1'
#
loop_
_entity.id
_entity.type
_entity.pdbx_description
1 polymer ?
#
loop_
_entity_poly.entity_id
_entity_poly.type
_entity_poly.pdbx_seq_one_letter_code
_entity_poly.pdbx_strand_id
1 'polypeptide(L)'
;MKSGYGINQTVTANVSTNQSSAVTDAQTAVTYFPEFRYETYWRLLEQTQAGYSSKFEFKPNKYSTYKRRTHFTPIWFPDGSYTPYTWLIDCWTPAGMLSVNLTDSVTLRRSLWDDWHIAPVNP
;
A
#
# COMPACT_ATOMS: atom_id res chain seq x y z
N MET A 1 -14.99 4.55 2.71
CA MET A 1 -14.42 5.93 2.64
C MET A 1 -14.86 6.58 1.33
N LYS A 2 -14.61 7.88 1.10
CA LYS A 2 -14.86 8.50 -0.22
C LYS A 2 -13.61 8.46 -1.10
N SER A 3 -13.78 8.52 -2.43
CA SER A 3 -12.67 8.69 -3.36
C SER A 3 -11.96 10.05 -3.16
N GLY A 4 -10.68 10.15 -3.48
CA GLY A 4 -9.87 11.36 -3.23
C GLY A 4 -9.16 11.36 -1.87
N TYR A 5 -9.63 10.55 -0.90
CA TYR A 5 -8.95 10.39 0.37
C TYR A 5 -7.77 9.42 0.28
N GLY A 6 -6.84 9.58 1.23
CA GLY A 6 -5.65 8.75 1.37
C GLY A 6 -5.94 7.41 2.05
N ILE A 7 -5.33 6.35 1.53
CA ILE A 7 -5.23 5.05 2.18
C ILE A 7 -3.84 4.86 2.76
N ASN A 8 -3.76 4.16 3.88
CA ASN A 8 -2.52 3.68 4.45
C ASN A 8 -2.48 2.17 4.25
N GLN A 9 -1.29 1.63 4.10
CA GLN A 9 -1.10 0.20 3.94
C GLN A 9 0.09 -0.25 4.76
N THR A 10 -0.08 -1.41 5.39
CA THR A 10 0.94 -2.14 6.12
C THR A 10 0.94 -3.57 5.61
N VAL A 11 2.11 -4.08 5.25
CA VAL A 11 2.33 -5.50 4.94
C VAL A 11 3.24 -6.07 6.01
N THR A 12 2.84 -7.18 6.61
CA THR A 12 3.64 -7.88 7.62
C THR A 12 4.00 -9.26 7.09
N ALA A 13 5.27 -9.62 7.17
CA ALA A 13 5.79 -10.91 6.74
C ALA A 13 6.43 -11.63 7.93
N ASN A 14 6.03 -12.87 8.16
CA ASN A 14 6.60 -13.73 9.19
C ASN A 14 7.26 -14.93 8.52
N VAL A 15 8.59 -15.00 8.57
CA VAL A 15 9.40 -16.09 8.04
C VAL A 15 9.79 -17.01 9.20
N SER A 16 9.52 -18.31 9.08
CA SER A 16 9.92 -19.32 10.05
C SER A 16 10.81 -20.35 9.37
N THR A 17 11.94 -20.68 10.01
CA THR A 17 12.95 -21.59 9.46
C THR A 17 13.77 -22.20 10.60
N ASN A 18 14.27 -23.42 10.40
CA ASN A 18 15.29 -24.04 11.24
C ASN A 18 16.71 -23.90 10.66
N GLN A 19 16.87 -23.20 9.53
CA GLN A 19 18.15 -22.94 8.85
C GLN A 19 18.37 -21.44 8.68
N SER A 20 18.43 -20.70 9.80
CA SER A 20 18.47 -19.23 9.78
C SER A 20 19.72 -18.64 9.12
N SER A 21 20.81 -19.40 9.02
CA SER A 21 22.01 -19.00 8.29
C SER A 21 21.87 -19.06 6.77
N ALA A 22 20.83 -19.71 6.26
CA ALA A 22 20.62 -19.97 4.84
C ALA A 22 19.32 -19.35 4.28
N VAL A 23 18.55 -18.68 5.14
CA VAL A 23 17.25 -18.06 4.80
C VAL A 23 17.26 -16.58 5.16
N THR A 24 16.81 -15.72 4.26
CA THR A 24 16.62 -14.28 4.53
C THR A 24 15.20 -14.00 5.02
N ASP A 25 14.99 -12.81 5.58
CA ASP A 25 13.65 -12.24 5.69
C ASP A 25 13.07 -11.91 4.31
N ALA A 26 11.78 -11.55 4.26
CA ALA A 26 11.25 -10.85 3.08
C ALA A 26 11.83 -9.43 3.06
N GLN A 27 12.31 -8.99 1.90
CA GLN A 27 13.11 -7.76 1.77
C GLN A 27 12.44 -6.68 0.92
N THR A 28 11.51 -7.05 0.05
CA THR A 28 10.90 -6.13 -0.91
C THR A 28 9.40 -6.31 -1.01
N ALA A 29 8.65 -5.21 -1.03
CA ALA A 29 7.22 -5.21 -1.32
C ALA A 29 6.86 -4.10 -2.31
N VAL A 30 6.15 -4.43 -3.38
CA VAL A 30 5.74 -3.50 -4.43
C VAL A 30 4.22 -3.51 -4.56
N THR A 31 3.59 -2.34 -4.51
CA THR A 31 2.13 -2.21 -4.61
C THR A 31 1.71 -1.57 -5.93
N TYR A 32 0.81 -2.23 -6.65
CA TYR A 32 0.14 -1.79 -7.86
C TYR A 32 -1.29 -1.35 -7.53
N PHE A 33 -1.82 -0.43 -8.32
CA PHE A 33 -3.09 0.22 -7.99
C PHE A 33 -4.13 0.07 -9.11
N PRO A 34 -5.42 -0.07 -8.77
CA PRO A 34 -6.49 -0.31 -9.72
C PRO A 34 -6.71 0.84 -10.70
N GLU A 35 -6.44 2.09 -10.30
CA GLU A 35 -6.61 3.26 -11.18
C GLU A 35 -5.67 3.26 -12.39
N PHE A 36 -4.59 2.47 -12.33
CA PHE A 36 -3.64 2.26 -13.41
C PHE A 36 -3.80 0.89 -14.07
N ARG A 37 -4.93 0.21 -13.80
CA ARG A 37 -5.20 -1.19 -14.22
C ARG A 37 -4.08 -2.16 -13.82
N TYR A 38 -3.33 -1.83 -12.77
CA TYR A 38 -2.16 -2.58 -12.31
C TYR A 38 -1.00 -2.68 -13.32
N GLU A 39 -0.95 -1.81 -14.34
CA GLU A 39 0.02 -1.94 -15.43
C GLU A 39 1.16 -0.90 -15.37
N THR A 40 0.82 0.37 -15.17
CA THR A 40 1.74 1.49 -15.52
C THR A 40 2.34 2.21 -14.32
N TYR A 41 1.85 1.94 -13.12
CA TYR A 41 2.34 2.58 -11.90
C TYR A 41 2.32 1.63 -10.71
N TRP A 42 3.39 1.68 -9.95
CA TRP A 42 3.54 0.97 -8.70
C TRP A 42 4.31 1.82 -7.69
N ARG A 43 4.18 1.46 -6.42
CA ARG A 43 4.95 2.05 -5.32
C ARG A 43 5.75 0.96 -4.61
N LEU A 44 7.07 1.15 -4.55
CA LEU A 44 7.94 0.38 -3.66
C LEU A 44 7.68 0.82 -2.22
N LEU A 45 7.31 -0.15 -1.39
CA LEU A 45 7.14 0.05 0.04
C LEU A 45 8.51 0.17 0.72
N GLU A 46 8.53 0.90 1.83
CA GLU A 46 9.68 1.00 2.72
C GLU A 46 9.63 -0.12 3.74
N GLN A 47 10.74 -0.84 3.92
CA GLN A 47 10.89 -1.78 5.02
C GLN A 47 11.07 -0.99 6.32
N THR A 48 9.98 -0.81 7.06
CA THR A 48 9.94 -0.09 8.34
C THR A 48 10.40 -0.96 9.51
N GLN A 49 10.38 -2.27 9.34
CA GLN A 49 10.94 -3.25 10.27
C GLN A 49 11.56 -4.38 9.46
N ALA A 50 12.80 -4.72 9.75
CA ALA A 50 13.55 -5.80 9.10
C ALA A 50 13.58 -7.07 9.97
N GLY A 51 14.12 -8.15 9.42
CA GLY A 51 14.23 -9.45 10.08
C GLY A 51 13.00 -10.32 9.81
N TYR A 52 12.98 -11.52 10.41
CA TYR A 52 11.97 -12.54 10.10
C TYR A 52 10.52 -12.15 10.43
N SER A 53 10.31 -11.07 11.19
CA SER A 53 9.02 -10.40 11.34
C SER A 53 9.10 -9.01 10.70
N SER A 54 9.21 -8.96 9.37
CA SER A 54 9.39 -7.70 8.64
C SER A 54 8.06 -6.98 8.40
N LYS A 55 8.13 -5.64 8.32
CA LYS A 55 6.98 -4.76 8.12
C LYS A 55 7.28 -3.75 7.03
N PHE A 56 6.37 -3.63 6.07
CA PHE A 56 6.46 -2.70 4.95
C PHE A 56 5.31 -1.73 4.94
N GLU A 57 5.60 -0.46 4.66
CA GLU A 57 4.60 0.60 4.57
C GLU A 57 4.91 1.50 3.37
N PHE A 58 3.96 2.34 2.95
CA PHE A 58 4.29 3.37 1.96
C PHE A 58 5.44 4.26 2.46
N LYS A 59 6.35 4.63 1.55
CA LYS A 59 7.30 5.72 1.80
C LYS A 59 6.54 7.01 2.17
N PRO A 60 7.10 7.88 3.03
CA PRO A 60 6.49 9.17 3.38
C PRO A 60 6.10 9.93 2.11
N ASN A 61 4.83 10.33 2.03
CA ASN A 61 4.34 10.99 0.84
C ASN A 61 4.68 12.48 0.89
N LYS A 62 5.56 12.93 -0.02
CA LYS A 62 5.96 14.35 -0.13
C LYS A 62 4.81 15.30 -0.48
N TYR A 63 3.72 14.77 -1.06
CA TYR A 63 2.51 15.53 -1.39
C TYR A 63 1.50 15.56 -0.25
N SER A 64 1.75 14.85 0.86
CA SER A 64 0.93 14.96 2.06
C SER A 64 1.38 16.16 2.88
N THR A 65 0.44 17.04 3.27
CA THR A 65 0.68 18.19 4.16
C THR A 65 1.46 17.80 5.43
N TYR A 66 1.20 16.60 5.96
CA TYR A 66 1.82 16.09 7.20
C TYR A 66 2.82 14.96 6.93
N LYS A 67 3.35 14.83 5.70
CA LYS A 67 4.28 13.76 5.28
C LYS A 67 3.79 12.35 5.63
N ARG A 68 2.47 12.11 5.62
CA ARG A 68 1.89 10.82 5.98
C ARG A 68 2.31 9.73 4.98
N ARG A 69 2.46 8.50 5.45
CA ARG A 69 2.70 7.28 4.64
C ARG A 69 1.40 6.84 3.94
N THR A 70 0.90 7.67 3.03
CA THR A 70 -0.42 7.49 2.41
C THR A 70 -0.36 7.49 0.88
N HIS A 71 -1.30 6.79 0.25
CA HIS A 71 -1.60 6.85 -1.18
C HIS A 71 -2.97 7.48 -1.37
N PHE A 72 -3.07 8.57 -2.13
CA PHE A 72 -4.37 9.19 -2.40
C PHE A 72 -5.05 8.48 -3.56
N THR A 73 -6.27 8.02 -3.32
CA THR A 73 -7.12 7.48 -4.39
C THR A 73 -7.52 8.61 -5.35
N PRO A 74 -7.70 8.36 -6.66
CA PRO A 74 -8.19 9.39 -7.56
C PRO A 74 -9.61 9.81 -7.19
N ILE A 75 -9.89 11.11 -7.23
CA ILE A 75 -11.22 11.64 -6.88
C ILE A 75 -12.34 11.15 -7.81
N TRP A 76 -11.99 10.81 -9.04
CA TRP A 76 -12.91 10.28 -10.06
C TRP A 76 -13.07 8.75 -10.00
N PHE A 77 -12.33 8.04 -9.12
CA PHE A 77 -12.43 6.59 -9.04
C PHE A 77 -13.85 6.19 -8.63
N PRO A 78 -14.49 5.21 -9.32
CA PRO A 78 -15.89 4.89 -9.10
C PRO A 78 -16.16 4.30 -7.72
N ASP A 79 -17.41 4.42 -7.28
CA ASP A 79 -17.91 3.71 -6.11
C ASP A 79 -17.73 2.19 -6.28
N GLY A 80 -17.30 1.52 -5.22
CA GLY A 80 -17.03 0.09 -5.25
C GLY A 80 -15.77 -0.31 -4.48
N SER A 81 -15.20 -1.45 -4.86
CA SER A 81 -13.97 -1.95 -4.26
C SER A 81 -12.76 -1.23 -4.83
N TYR A 82 -11.95 -0.64 -3.96
CA TYR A 82 -10.61 -0.18 -4.29
C TYR A 82 -9.62 -1.17 -3.69
N THR A 83 -9.00 -1.97 -4.55
CA THR A 83 -8.18 -3.12 -4.17
C THR A 83 -6.74 -2.94 -4.67
N PRO A 84 -5.83 -2.36 -3.87
CA PRO A 84 -4.41 -2.42 -4.15
C PRO A 84 -3.92 -3.86 -4.19
N TYR A 85 -2.96 -4.12 -5.07
CA TYR A 85 -2.31 -5.42 -5.23
C TYR A 85 -0.85 -5.29 -4.83
N THR A 86 -0.38 -6.09 -3.89
CA THR A 86 1.00 -6.07 -3.43
C THR A 86 1.71 -7.38 -3.72
N TRP A 87 2.88 -7.28 -4.33
CA TRP A 87 3.80 -8.39 -4.51
C TRP A 87 4.92 -8.28 -3.49
N LEU A 88 4.97 -9.22 -2.55
CA LEU A 88 6.02 -9.35 -1.54
C LEU A 88 7.02 -10.40 -2.04
N ILE A 89 8.30 -10.03 -2.13
CA ILE A 89 9.36 -10.81 -2.77
C ILE A 89 10.66 -10.76 -1.96
N ASP A 90 11.70 -11.40 -2.50
CA ASP A 90 13.06 -11.40 -1.97
C ASP A 90 13.21 -12.07 -0.60
N CYS A 91 12.42 -13.12 -0.33
CA CYS A 91 12.70 -14.05 0.77
C CYS A 91 13.49 -15.24 0.21
N TRP A 92 14.81 -15.22 0.35
CA TRP A 92 15.71 -16.21 -0.23
C TRP A 92 15.88 -17.43 0.66
N THR A 93 15.85 -18.61 0.04
CA THR A 93 16.15 -19.91 0.65
C THR A 93 17.16 -20.66 -0.22
N PRO A 94 17.76 -21.77 0.24
CA PRO A 94 18.62 -22.60 -0.62
C PRO A 94 17.94 -23.14 -1.87
N ALA A 95 16.61 -23.24 -1.86
CA ALA A 95 15.80 -23.72 -2.98
C ALA A 95 15.35 -22.59 -3.93
N GLY A 96 15.67 -21.33 -3.62
CA GLY A 96 15.29 -20.16 -4.40
C GLY A 96 14.49 -19.12 -3.63
N MET A 97 14.00 -18.14 -4.36
CA MET A 97 13.25 -17.00 -3.83
C MET A 97 11.78 -17.35 -3.62
N LEU A 98 11.28 -17.10 -2.41
CA LEU A 98 9.86 -17.11 -2.10
C LEU A 98 9.24 -15.75 -2.42
N SER A 99 8.01 -15.78 -2.94
CA SER A 99 7.20 -14.60 -3.18
C SER A 99 5.73 -14.88 -2.91
N VAL A 100 4.96 -13.84 -2.62
CA VAL A 100 3.52 -13.95 -2.37
C VAL A 100 2.78 -12.72 -2.89
N ASN A 101 1.59 -12.97 -3.43
CA ASN A 101 0.66 -11.96 -3.89
C ASN A 101 -0.36 -11.68 -2.78
N LEU A 102 -0.54 -10.41 -2.45
CA LEU A 102 -1.40 -9.96 -1.36
C LEU A 102 -2.37 -8.92 -1.91
N THR A 103 -3.61 -8.96 -1.43
CA THR A 103 -4.64 -7.98 -1.75
C THR A 103 -5.48 -7.73 -0.53
N ASP A 104 -5.86 -6.47 -0.33
CA ASP A 104 -6.88 -6.07 0.63
C ASP A 104 -7.69 -4.93 -0.01
N SER A 105 -8.92 -4.71 0.46
CA SER A 105 -9.87 -3.81 -0.20
C SER A 105 -10.48 -2.82 0.76
N VAL A 106 -10.61 -1.58 0.30
CA VAL A 106 -11.46 -0.58 0.95
C VAL A 106 -12.66 -0.29 0.05
N THR A 107 -13.83 -0.12 0.65
CA THR A 107 -15.02 0.29 -0.12
C THR A 107 -15.04 1.82 -0.26
N LEU A 108 -15.05 2.28 -1.50
CA LEU A 108 -15.29 3.68 -1.87
C LEU A 108 -16.79 3.91 -2.07
N ARG A 109 -17.28 5.02 -1.51
CA ARG A 109 -18.64 5.53 -1.70
C ARG A 109 -18.57 7.05 -1.73
N ARG A 110 -19.14 7.66 -2.78
CA ARG A 110 -19.06 9.11 -3.02
C ARG A 110 -17.61 9.60 -3.18
N SER A 111 -17.45 10.90 -3.37
CA SER A 111 -16.17 11.56 -3.60
C SER A 111 -15.86 12.64 -2.57
N LEU A 112 -14.58 13.03 -2.48
CA LEU A 112 -14.16 14.15 -1.63
C LEU A 112 -14.89 15.47 -1.97
N TRP A 113 -15.43 15.63 -3.18
CA TRP A 113 -16.29 16.77 -3.51
C TRP A 113 -17.56 16.82 -2.66
N ASP A 114 -18.08 15.67 -2.24
CA ASP A 114 -19.26 15.60 -1.39
C ASP A 114 -18.98 16.04 0.06
N ASP A 115 -17.72 16.20 0.45
CA ASP A 115 -17.32 16.83 1.73
C ASP A 115 -16.97 18.31 1.57
N TRP A 116 -16.85 18.78 0.33
CA TRP A 116 -16.54 20.18 0.05
C TRP A 116 -17.79 21.04 0.22
N HIS A 117 -17.87 21.77 1.34
CA HIS A 117 -18.93 22.73 1.58
C HIS A 117 -18.51 24.14 1.15
N ILE A 118 -19.24 24.74 0.21
CA ILE A 118 -19.17 26.19 -0.08
C ILE A 118 -20.39 26.83 0.58
N ALA A 119 -20.25 27.33 1.81
CA ALA A 119 -21.21 28.27 2.38
C ALA A 119 -20.81 29.70 1.99
N PRO A 120 -21.78 30.61 1.77
CA PRO A 120 -21.51 32.04 1.78
C PRO A 120 -20.82 32.40 3.10
N VAL A 121 -19.71 33.13 3.02
CA VAL A 121 -19.15 33.80 4.20
C VAL A 121 -20.12 34.93 4.53
N ASN A 122 -20.68 34.96 5.74
CA ASN A 122 -21.48 36.11 6.16
C ASN A 122 -20.59 37.36 6.07
N PRO A 123 -21.01 38.39 5.33
CA PRO A 123 -20.22 39.61 5.13
C PRO A 123 -19.96 40.38 6.43
#